data_AF-A0A9W5Z2H2-F1
#
_entry.id   AF-A0A9W5Z2H2-F1
#
_cell.length_a   1.000
_cell.length_b   1.000
_cell.length_c   1.000
_cell.angle_alpha   90.00
_cell.angle_beta   90.00
_cell.angle_gamma   90.00
#
_symmetry.space_group_name_H-M   'P 1'
#
loop_
_entity.id
_entity.type
_entity.pdbx_description
1 polymer ?
#
loop_
_entity_poly.entity_id
_entity_poly.type
_entity_poly.pdbx_seq_one_letter_code
_entity_poly.pdbx_strand_id
1 'polypeptide(L)'
;EYKISSADISIRCDATIDDLIDVLEAKSRAYIPVVYALNKIDAITIEELDLLYRIPNACPISSEHGWNIDELLEMMWEKLNLRRIYTKPKGKAPDYTAPVVLRSHACTVEDFCNSIHRTIKDQFKHAIVYGRSVKHQPQRVGLSHELADEDI
;
A
#
# COMPACT_ATOMS: atom_id res chain seq x y z
N GLU A 1 2.76 26.14 23.40
CA GLU A 1 3.23 24.98 22.64
C GLU A 1 2.31 24.47 21.54
N TYR A 2 0.98 24.70 21.53
CA TYR A 2 0.20 24.57 20.27
C TYR A 2 -0.54 25.85 19.84
N LYS A 3 -0.57 26.89 20.70
CA LYS A 3 -1.18 28.23 20.45
C LYS A 3 -2.61 28.20 19.87
N ILE A 4 -3.35 27.12 20.06
CA ILE A 4 -4.77 27.01 19.69
C ILE A 4 -5.58 27.56 20.86
N SER A 5 -6.26 28.70 20.66
CA SER A 5 -7.09 29.34 21.69
C SER A 5 -8.53 28.84 21.73
N SER A 6 -9.07 28.41 20.58
CA SER A 6 -10.42 27.86 20.45
C SER A 6 -10.43 26.80 19.35
N ALA A 7 -10.90 25.60 19.68
CA ALA A 7 -11.09 24.50 18.73
C ALA A 7 -12.26 23.62 19.18
N ASP A 8 -12.93 23.02 18.21
CA ASP A 8 -13.94 21.98 18.42
C ASP A 8 -13.31 20.62 18.07
N ILE A 9 -13.28 19.70 19.04
CA ILE A 9 -12.60 18.40 18.92
C ILE A 9 -13.66 17.31 19.05
N SER A 10 -13.93 16.62 17.93
CA SER A 10 -14.84 15.48 17.90
C SER A 10 -14.06 14.17 18.01
N ILE A 11 -14.11 13.53 19.17
CA ILE A 11 -13.49 12.22 19.41
C ILE A 11 -14.48 11.10 19.05
N ARG A 12 -14.09 10.19 18.15
CA ARG A 12 -14.93 9.05 17.69
C ARG A 12 -14.38 7.67 18.09
N CYS A 13 -13.32 7.65 18.90
CA CYS A 13 -12.63 6.44 19.37
C CYS A 13 -12.22 6.64 20.83
N ASP A 14 -11.84 5.56 21.51
CA ASP A 14 -11.23 5.65 22.84
C ASP A 14 -9.77 6.11 22.70
N ALA A 15 -9.58 7.43 22.56
CA ALA A 15 -8.32 8.05 22.21
C ALA A 15 -7.46 8.36 23.44
N THR A 16 -6.17 8.05 23.35
CA THR A 16 -5.17 8.41 24.35
C THR A 16 -4.62 9.83 24.13
N ILE A 17 -3.87 10.35 25.11
CA ILE A 17 -3.21 11.66 24.98
C ILE A 17 -2.21 11.65 23.81
N ASP A 18 -1.51 10.54 23.62
CA ASP A 18 -0.57 10.37 22.51
C ASP A 18 -1.30 10.44 21.16
N ASP A 19 -2.47 9.79 21.03
CA ASP A 19 -3.25 9.87 19.78
C ASP A 19 -3.66 11.31 19.43
N LEU A 20 -3.96 12.13 20.43
CA LEU A 20 -4.27 13.55 20.23
C LEU A 20 -3.03 14.32 19.73
N ILE A 21 -1.86 14.06 20.31
CA ILE A 21 -0.58 14.66 19.87
C ILE A 21 -0.26 14.21 18.45
N ASP A 22 -0.50 12.95 18.12
CA ASP A 22 -0.27 12.37 16.80
C ASP A 22 -1.10 13.06 15.71
N VAL A 23 -2.35 13.43 16.02
CA VAL A 23 -3.21 14.20 15.10
C VAL A 23 -2.75 15.64 14.98
N LEU A 24 -2.32 16.28 16.07
CA LEU A 24 -1.77 17.65 16.04
C LEU A 24 -0.46 17.71 15.21
N GLU A 25 0.36 16.67 15.30
CA GLU A 25 1.63 16.49 14.58
C GLU A 25 1.49 15.69 13.27
N ALA A 26 0.29 15.57 12.71
CA ALA A 26 0.03 14.71 11.55
C ALA A 26 0.91 15.01 10.31
N LYS A 27 1.49 16.21 10.21
CA LYS A 27 2.41 16.57 9.12
C LYS A 27 3.82 15.96 9.28
N SER A 28 4.27 15.73 10.51
CA SER A 28 5.60 15.20 10.81
C SER A 28 5.58 13.69 11.05
N ARG A 29 4.41 13.11 11.37
CA ARG A 29 4.25 11.67 11.59
C ARG A 29 4.09 10.89 10.29
N ALA A 30 4.87 9.83 10.15
CA ALA A 30 4.76 8.86 9.06
C ALA A 30 4.34 7.50 9.63
N TYR A 31 3.13 7.05 9.29
CA TYR A 31 2.64 5.72 9.63
C TYR A 31 3.13 4.72 8.60
N ILE A 32 3.94 3.75 9.05
CA ILE A 32 4.58 2.76 8.19
C ILE A 32 4.19 1.38 8.70
N PRO A 33 3.78 0.45 7.81
CA PRO A 33 3.54 -0.93 8.21
C PRO A 33 4.86 -1.57 8.67
N VAL A 34 4.79 -2.41 9.70
CA VAL A 34 5.96 -3.10 10.28
C VAL A 34 5.71 -4.60 10.22
N VAL A 35 6.76 -5.35 9.92
CA VAL A 35 6.83 -6.81 10.04
C VAL A 35 7.99 -7.14 10.99
N TYR A 36 7.72 -7.93 12.02
CA TYR A 36 8.71 -8.40 12.98
C TYR A 36 9.29 -9.72 12.49
N ALA A 37 10.50 -9.68 11.92
CA ALA A 37 11.24 -10.87 11.52
C ALA A 37 11.90 -11.51 12.75
N LEU A 38 11.33 -12.61 13.25
CA LEU A 38 11.85 -13.35 14.40
C LEU A 38 12.83 -14.40 13.92
N ASN A 39 14.11 -14.04 13.87
CA ASN A 39 15.15 -14.94 13.38
C ASN A 39 15.56 -16.00 14.42
N LYS A 40 16.24 -17.05 13.95
CA LYS A 40 16.80 -18.17 14.71
C LYS A 40 15.77 -19.19 15.21
N ILE A 41 14.81 -19.55 14.36
CA ILE A 41 13.82 -20.59 14.71
C ILE A 41 14.39 -22.01 14.79
N ASP A 42 15.64 -22.21 14.38
CA ASP A 42 16.42 -23.45 14.55
C ASP A 42 16.66 -23.83 16.02
N ALA A 43 16.66 -22.84 16.92
CA ALA A 43 16.91 -23.04 18.36
C ALA A 43 15.63 -23.31 19.17
N ILE A 44 14.46 -23.36 18.52
CA ILE A 44 13.15 -23.35 19.16
C ILE A 44 12.36 -24.62 18.80
N THR A 45 11.43 -25.05 19.66
CA THR A 45 10.57 -26.21 19.39
C THR A 45 9.38 -25.86 18.49
N ILE A 46 8.73 -26.88 17.91
CA ILE A 46 7.55 -26.69 17.03
C ILE A 46 6.38 -26.08 17.81
N GLU A 47 6.19 -26.46 19.07
CA GLU A 47 5.14 -25.91 19.93
C GLU A 47 5.33 -24.42 20.22
N GLU A 48 6.59 -23.99 20.38
CA GLU A 48 6.93 -22.58 20.57
C GLU A 48 6.77 -21.77 19.26
N LEU A 49 7.06 -22.39 18.11
CA LEU A 49 6.84 -21.78 16.80
C LEU A 49 5.35 -21.44 16.58
N ASP A 50 4.44 -22.34 16.95
CA ASP A 50 2.99 -22.08 16.88
C ASP A 50 2.54 -20.89 17.75
N LEU A 51 3.21 -20.67 18.89
CA LEU A 51 2.95 -19.50 19.73
C LEU A 51 3.41 -18.19 19.06
N LEU A 52 4.51 -18.22 18.29
CA LEU A 52 5.01 -17.04 17.58
C LEU A 52 4.05 -16.58 16.48
N TYR A 53 3.37 -17.50 15.80
CA TYR A 53 2.35 -17.17 14.80
C TYR A 53 1.12 -16.46 15.38
N ARG A 54 0.90 -16.51 16.70
CA ARG A 54 -0.18 -15.76 17.36
C ARG A 54 0.15 -14.29 17.55
N ILE A 55 1.41 -13.90 17.42
CA ILE A 55 1.85 -12.50 17.56
C ILE A 55 1.51 -11.76 16.27
N PRO A 56 0.78 -10.63 16.34
CA PRO A 56 0.40 -9.88 15.15
C PRO A 56 1.64 -9.31 14.46
N ASN A 57 1.68 -9.42 13.12
CA ASN A 57 2.76 -8.94 12.27
C ASN A 57 4.13 -9.60 12.53
N ALA A 58 4.17 -10.77 13.18
CA ALA A 58 5.40 -11.53 13.35
C ALA A 58 5.56 -12.55 12.22
N CYS A 59 6.78 -12.69 11.72
CA CYS A 59 7.17 -13.73 10.78
C CYS A 59 8.40 -14.45 11.37
N PRO A 60 8.25 -15.69 11.88
CA PRO A 60 9.36 -16.50 12.33
C PRO A 60 10.19 -16.97 11.13
N ILE A 61 11.51 -16.74 11.14
CA ILE A 61 12.42 -17.10 10.04
C ILE A 61 13.68 -17.80 10.55
N SER A 62 14.30 -18.63 9.70
CA SER A 62 15.69 -19.06 9.90
C SER A 62 16.52 -18.60 8.70
N SER A 63 17.34 -17.58 8.90
CA SER A 63 18.20 -17.05 7.84
C SER A 63 19.28 -18.03 7.38
N GLU A 64 19.69 -18.97 8.24
CA GLU A 64 20.73 -19.95 7.92
C GLU A 64 20.18 -21.08 7.03
N HIS A 65 18.99 -21.60 7.37
CA HIS A 65 18.35 -22.67 6.61
C HIS A 65 17.43 -22.17 5.50
N GLY A 66 17.19 -20.87 5.42
CA GLY A 66 16.28 -20.26 4.45
C GLY A 66 14.80 -20.50 4.75
N TRP A 67 14.44 -20.89 5.98
CA TRP A 67 13.06 -21.18 6.33
C TRP A 67 12.23 -19.90 6.46
N ASN A 68 11.00 -19.96 5.95
CA ASN A 68 9.99 -18.89 5.98
C ASN A 68 10.41 -17.56 5.35
N ILE A 69 11.47 -17.54 4.53
CA ILE A 69 11.83 -16.36 3.74
C ILE A 69 10.72 -16.04 2.73
N ASP A 70 10.11 -17.06 2.13
CA ASP A 70 9.01 -16.89 1.19
C ASP A 70 7.79 -16.25 1.86
N GLU A 71 7.43 -16.70 3.06
CA GLU A 71 6.35 -16.14 3.86
C GLU A 71 6.64 -14.68 4.26
N LEU A 72 7.89 -14.37 4.61
CA LEU A 72 8.31 -13.00 4.90
C LEU A 72 8.12 -12.09 3.68
N LEU A 73 8.47 -12.56 2.48
CA LEU A 73 8.31 -11.83 1.24
C LEU A 73 6.84 -11.62 0.89
N GLU A 74 6.00 -12.64 1.07
CA GLU A 74 4.55 -12.57 0.84
C GLU A 74 3.90 -11.57 1.82
N MET A 75 4.21 -11.67 3.11
CA MET A 75 3.72 -10.74 4.12
C MET A 75 4.18 -9.30 3.84
N MET A 76 5.42 -9.12 3.38
CA MET A 76 5.93 -7.80 2.97
C MET A 76 5.13 -7.25 1.79
N TRP A 77 4.85 -8.07 0.78
CA TRP A 77 4.05 -7.67 -0.38
C TRP A 77 2.64 -7.23 0.01
N GLU A 78 1.95 -8.03 0.83
CA GLU A 78 0.62 -7.71 1.34
C GLU A 78 0.60 -6.40 2.15
N LYS A 79 1.57 -6.23 3.05
CA LYS A 79 1.66 -5.04 3.92
C LYS A 79 1.99 -3.76 3.16
N LEU A 80 2.79 -3.85 2.10
CA LEU A 80 3.11 -2.69 1.25
C LEU A 80 1.87 -2.18 0.50
N ASN A 81 0.86 -3.04 0.29
CA ASN A 81 -0.42 -2.71 -0.36
C ASN A 81 -0.19 -1.89 -1.64
N LEU A 82 0.68 -2.42 -2.50
CA LEU A 82 1.02 -1.82 -3.77
C LEU A 82 -0.02 -2.18 -4.81
N ARG A 83 -0.25 -1.27 -5.76
CA ARG A 83 -1.14 -1.50 -6.90
C ARG A 83 -0.30 -1.50 -8.17
N ARG A 84 -0.38 -2.58 -8.94
CA ARG A 84 0.29 -2.75 -10.24
C ARG A 84 -0.69 -2.35 -11.33
N ILE A 85 -0.30 -1.41 -12.17
CA ILE A 85 -1.10 -0.96 -13.31
C ILE A 85 -0.34 -1.25 -14.59
N TYR A 86 -1.02 -1.89 -15.54
CA TYR A 86 -0.44 -2.35 -16.79
C TYR A 86 -0.73 -1.37 -17.92
N THR A 87 0.31 -0.87 -18.58
CA THR A 87 0.11 0.06 -19.70
C THR A 87 -0.35 -0.67 -20.96
N LYS A 88 -1.42 -0.16 -21.59
CA LYS A 88 -1.91 -0.66 -22.89
C LYS A 88 -1.88 0.41 -23.98
N PRO A 89 -0.90 0.37 -24.90
CA PRO A 89 -0.90 1.24 -26.07
C PRO A 89 -2.09 0.94 -26.99
N LYS A 90 -2.62 1.97 -27.67
CA LYS A 90 -3.73 1.81 -28.60
C LYS A 90 -3.37 0.85 -29.73
N GLY A 91 -4.15 -0.22 -29.88
CA GLY A 91 -3.95 -1.25 -30.91
C GLY A 91 -2.88 -2.29 -30.58
N LYS A 92 -2.28 -2.26 -29.40
CA LYS A 92 -1.37 -3.30 -28.90
C LYS A 92 -1.98 -4.04 -27.72
N ALA A 93 -1.45 -5.22 -27.46
CA ALA A 93 -1.70 -5.93 -26.21
C ALA A 93 -1.11 -5.15 -25.03
N PRO A 94 -1.71 -5.26 -23.83
CA PRO A 94 -1.11 -4.74 -22.61
C PRO A 94 0.24 -5.42 -22.33
N ASP A 95 1.18 -4.65 -21.80
CA ASP A 95 2.47 -5.17 -21.35
C ASP A 95 2.37 -5.59 -19.87
N TYR A 96 2.48 -6.89 -19.61
CA TYR A 96 2.46 -7.46 -18.26
C TYR A 96 3.84 -7.58 -17.62
N THR A 97 4.92 -7.29 -18.36
CA THR A 97 6.29 -7.46 -17.88
C THR A 97 6.77 -6.28 -17.04
N ALA A 98 6.30 -5.07 -17.36
CA ALA A 98 6.71 -3.83 -16.69
C ALA A 98 5.48 -3.04 -16.19
N PRO A 99 4.83 -3.46 -15.09
CA PRO A 99 3.77 -2.68 -14.48
C PRO A 99 4.31 -1.40 -13.84
N VAL A 100 3.50 -0.35 -13.88
CA VAL A 100 3.72 0.83 -13.05
C VAL A 100 3.17 0.53 -11.66
N VAL A 101 4.04 0.60 -10.66
CA VAL A 101 3.69 0.27 -9.28
C VAL A 101 3.40 1.55 -8.50
N LEU A 102 2.17 1.69 -8.02
CA LEU A 102 1.70 2.81 -7.22
C LEU A 102 1.47 2.37 -5.77
N ARG A 103 1.59 3.32 -4.84
CA ARG A 103 1.24 3.09 -3.44
C ARG A 103 -0.27 3.23 -3.26
N SER A 104 -0.86 2.49 -2.33
CA SER A 104 -2.29 2.53 -2.04
C SER A 104 -2.88 3.93 -1.78
N HIS A 105 -2.11 4.83 -1.16
CA HIS A 105 -2.55 6.21 -0.88
C HIS A 105 -2.39 7.19 -2.06
N ALA A 106 -1.69 6.79 -3.13
CA ALA A 106 -1.40 7.63 -4.30
C ALA A 106 -1.56 6.78 -5.56
N CYS A 107 -2.80 6.37 -5.81
CA CYS A 107 -3.18 5.39 -6.83
C CYS A 107 -4.22 5.93 -7.82
N THR A 108 -4.31 7.25 -7.97
CA THR A 108 -5.21 7.85 -8.96
C THR A 108 -4.63 7.77 -10.37
N VAL A 109 -5.48 7.98 -11.38
CA VAL A 109 -5.01 8.13 -12.77
C VAL A 109 -4.04 9.31 -12.90
N GLU A 110 -4.21 10.36 -12.11
CA GLU A 110 -3.24 11.47 -12.04
C GLU A 110 -1.86 11.00 -11.53
N ASP A 111 -1.83 10.24 -10.43
CA ASP A 111 -0.59 9.69 -9.88
C ASP A 111 0.11 8.76 -10.88
N PHE A 112 -0.69 7.94 -11.57
CA PHE A 112 -0.20 7.10 -12.66
C PHE A 112 0.44 7.93 -13.78
N CYS A 113 -0.23 8.96 -14.28
CA CYS A 113 0.35 9.85 -15.30
C CYS A 113 1.64 10.50 -14.81
N ASN A 114 1.68 10.97 -13.56
CA ASN A 114 2.84 11.61 -12.95
C ASN A 114 4.03 10.66 -12.77
N SER A 115 3.78 9.37 -12.51
CA SER A 115 4.83 8.35 -12.41
C SER A 115 5.50 8.03 -13.75
N ILE A 116 4.77 8.15 -14.86
CA ILE A 116 5.32 7.98 -16.21
C ILE A 116 6.07 9.25 -16.61
N HIS A 117 5.36 10.38 -16.65
CA HIS A 117 5.96 11.67 -16.97
C HIS A 117 5.02 12.83 -16.61
N ARG A 118 5.55 13.88 -15.95
CA ARG A 118 4.77 15.01 -15.43
C ARG A 118 3.92 15.75 -16.47
N THR A 119 4.35 15.81 -17.74
CA THR A 119 3.64 16.53 -18.81
C THR A 119 2.43 15.76 -19.37
N ILE A 120 2.28 14.47 -19.06
CA ILE A 120 1.16 13.66 -19.57
C ILE A 120 -0.17 14.19 -19.01
N LYS A 121 -0.16 14.66 -17.76
CA LYS A 121 -1.31 15.29 -17.12
C LYS A 121 -1.87 16.45 -17.95
N ASP A 122 -1.00 17.30 -18.49
CA ASP A 122 -1.43 18.50 -19.23
C ASP A 122 -2.08 18.18 -20.59
N GLN A 123 -1.75 17.01 -21.15
CA GLN A 123 -2.31 16.53 -22.43
C GLN A 123 -3.43 15.49 -22.23
N PHE A 124 -3.81 15.22 -20.98
CA PHE A 124 -4.75 14.16 -20.65
C PHE A 124 -6.16 14.53 -21.11
N LYS A 125 -6.78 13.65 -21.91
CA LYS A 125 -8.19 13.79 -22.33
C LYS A 125 -9.13 12.86 -21.57
N HIS A 126 -8.78 11.58 -21.51
CA HIS A 126 -9.47 10.52 -20.77
C HIS A 126 -8.57 9.29 -20.71
N ALA A 127 -8.76 8.46 -19.70
CA ALA A 127 -8.20 7.11 -19.64
C ALA A 127 -9.28 6.08 -19.95
N ILE A 128 -8.88 4.95 -20.52
CA ILE A 128 -9.76 3.80 -20.73
C ILE A 128 -9.22 2.71 -19.82
N VAL A 129 -10.00 2.33 -18.82
CA VAL A 129 -9.57 1.36 -17.81
C VAL A 129 -10.34 0.06 -17.98
N TYR A 130 -9.63 -1.06 -17.84
CA TYR A 130 -10.15 -2.41 -17.72
C TYR A 130 -9.70 -2.96 -16.37
N GLY A 131 -10.63 -3.49 -15.59
CA GLY A 131 -10.27 -4.13 -14.32
C GLY A 131 -11.37 -4.01 -13.29
N ARG A 132 -10.99 -4.10 -12.03
CA ARG A 132 -11.91 -4.14 -10.88
C ARG A 132 -12.31 -2.75 -10.41
N SER A 133 -11.54 -1.71 -10.75
CA SER A 133 -11.88 -0.32 -10.35
C SER A 133 -13.09 0.23 -11.11
N VAL A 134 -13.42 -0.34 -12.26
CA VAL A 134 -14.53 0.11 -13.12
C VAL A 134 -15.70 -0.87 -13.10
N LYS A 135 -16.92 -0.35 -13.18
CA LYS A 135 -18.14 -1.17 -13.17
C LYS A 135 -18.40 -1.84 -14.53
N HIS A 136 -17.96 -1.21 -15.61
CA HIS A 136 -18.11 -1.72 -16.97
C HIS A 136 -16.76 -1.83 -17.64
N GLN A 137 -16.54 -2.89 -18.41
CA GLN A 137 -15.27 -3.13 -19.08
C GLN A 137 -15.39 -2.95 -20.60
N PRO A 138 -14.61 -2.05 -21.24
CA PRO A 138 -13.88 -0.93 -20.64
C PRO A 138 -14.77 0.27 -20.27
N GLN A 139 -14.28 1.12 -19.35
CA GLN A 139 -14.92 2.38 -18.99
C GLN A 139 -13.97 3.57 -19.19
N ARG A 140 -14.52 4.71 -19.62
CA ARG A 140 -13.78 5.97 -19.69
C ARG A 140 -13.77 6.64 -18.33
N VAL A 141 -12.59 7.01 -17.85
CA VAL A 141 -12.40 7.62 -16.53
C VAL A 141 -11.57 8.90 -16.62
N GLY A 142 -11.70 9.75 -15.60
CA GLY A 142 -10.93 10.99 -15.44
C GLY A 142 -9.69 10.80 -14.57
N LEU A 143 -8.99 11.92 -14.31
CA LEU A 143 -7.77 11.95 -13.50
C LEU A 143 -7.98 11.55 -12.03
N SER A 144 -9.15 11.87 -11.46
CA SER A 144 -9.49 11.59 -10.06
C SER A 144 -9.95 10.15 -9.80
N HIS A 145 -9.95 9.28 -10.83
CA HIS A 145 -10.36 7.89 -10.66
C HIS A 145 -9.28 7.10 -9.94
N GLU A 146 -9.67 6.33 -8.92
CA GLU A 146 -8.77 5.44 -8.18
C GLU A 146 -8.61 4.11 -8.91
N LEU A 147 -7.36 3.73 -9.19
CA LEU A 147 -7.01 2.49 -9.86
C LEU A 147 -6.86 1.35 -8.85
N ALA A 148 -7.29 0.15 -9.21
CA ALA A 148 -7.13 -1.06 -8.41
C ALA A 148 -5.86 -1.83 -8.84
N ASP A 149 -5.43 -2.80 -8.01
CA ASP A 149 -4.35 -3.71 -8.41
C ASP A 149 -4.77 -4.52 -9.66
N GLU A 150 -3.83 -4.67 -10.59
CA GLU A 150 -3.98 -5.35 -11.88
C GLU A 150 -4.90 -4.66 -12.91
N ASP A 151 -5.22 -3.38 -12.72
CA ASP A 151 -5.92 -2.60 -13.75
C ASP A 151 -5.04 -2.38 -15.01
N ILE A 152 -5.71 -2.27 -16.17
CA ILE A 152 -5.13 -2.07 -17.52
C ILE A 152 -5.66 -0.80 -18.16
#